data_AF-A0A950S1J6-F1
#
_entry.id   AF-A0A950S1J6-F1
#
_cell.length_a   1.000
_cell.length_b   1.000
_cell.length_c   1.000
_cell.angle_alpha   90.00
_cell.angle_beta   90.00
_cell.angle_gamma   90.00
#
_symmetry.space_group_name_H-M   'P 1'
#
loop_
_entity.id
_entity.type
_entity.pdbx_description
1 polymer ?
#
loop_
_entity_poly.entity_id
_entity_poly.type
_entity_poly.pdbx_seq_one_letter_code
_entity_poly.pdbx_strand_id
1 'polypeptide(L)' 'MTDSPATRRPRSTSRSLFQRLPLLMYRGPMANVLHRRYVLLLTTVGRRSGQPRTVPLTYMPLGE' A
#
# COMPACT_ATOMS: atom_id res chain seq x y z
N MET A 1 -15.87 -32.70 -22.30
CA MET A 1 -14.56 -32.30 -21.75
C MET A 1 -14.07 -31.14 -22.62
N THR A 2 -14.48 -29.91 -22.30
CA THR A 2 -14.24 -28.72 -23.12
C THR A 2 -13.39 -27.74 -22.31
N ASP A 3 -12.15 -27.57 -22.75
CA ASP A 3 -11.15 -26.68 -22.15
C ASP A 3 -11.52 -25.23 -22.48
N SER A 4 -11.71 -24.39 -21.46
CA SER A 4 -12.04 -22.97 -21.62
C SER A 4 -10.73 -22.17 -21.67
N PRO A 5 -10.49 -21.32 -22.69
CA PRO A 5 -9.25 -20.57 -22.77
C PRO A 5 -9.25 -19.50 -21.66
N ALA A 6 -8.46 -19.76 -20.62
CA ALA A 6 -8.26 -18.82 -19.53
C ALA A 6 -7.77 -17.48 -20.09
N THR A 7 -8.67 -16.49 -20.07
CA THR A 7 -8.39 -15.13 -20.56
C THR A 7 -7.28 -14.52 -19.70
N ARG A 8 -6.07 -14.49 -20.25
CA ARG A 8 -4.87 -13.94 -19.60
C ARG A 8 -5.03 -12.43 -19.48
N ARG A 9 -5.63 -11.96 -18.37
CA ARG A 9 -5.83 -10.52 -18.12
C ARG A 9 -4.48 -9.80 -18.15
N PRO A 10 -4.34 -8.71 -18.94
CA PRO A 10 -3.08 -7.98 -19.02
C PRO A 10 -2.72 -7.45 -17.63
N ARG A 11 -1.51 -7.80 -17.21
CA ARG A 11 -0.95 -7.48 -15.89
C ARG A 11 -0.65 -5.98 -15.88
N SER A 12 -1.66 -5.19 -15.48
CA SER A 12 -1.59 -3.73 -15.42
C SER A 12 -0.30 -3.27 -14.73
N THR A 13 0.57 -2.64 -15.53
CA THR A 13 1.83 -2.01 -15.14
C THR A 13 1.62 -0.74 -14.30
N SER A 14 0.37 -0.30 -14.10
CA SER A 14 0.04 0.87 -13.27
C SER A 14 0.13 0.63 -11.76
N ARG A 15 0.31 -0.62 -11.31
CA ARG A 15 0.45 -0.96 -9.87
C ARG A 15 1.68 -0.32 -9.21
N SER A 16 2.76 -0.06 -9.95
CA SER A 16 4.03 0.39 -9.38
C SER A 16 4.00 1.84 -8.88
N LEU A 17 3.23 2.72 -9.54
CA LEU A 17 3.20 4.15 -9.21
C LEU A 17 2.40 4.42 -7.92
N PHE A 18 1.21 3.81 -7.76
CA PHE A 18 0.39 3.99 -6.55
C PHE A 18 1.02 3.37 -5.30
N GLN A 19 1.85 2.34 -5.43
CA GLN A 19 2.59 1.76 -4.31
C GLN A 19 3.77 2.63 -3.84
N ARG A 20 4.28 3.51 -4.71
CA ARG A 20 5.44 4.38 -4.41
C ARG A 20 5.04 5.76 -3.87
N LEU A 21 3.83 6.22 -4.18
CA LEU A 21 3.33 7.54 -3.76
C LEU A 21 3.34 7.76 -2.23
N PRO A 22 2.90 6.80 -1.39
CA PRO A 22 2.91 6.98 0.07
C PRO A 22 4.34 6.99 0.62
N LEU A 23 5.25 6.21 0.03
CA LEU A 23 6.65 6.16 0.44
C LEU A 23 7.37 7.49 0.21
N LEU A 24 6.99 8.25 -0.83
CA LEU A 24 7.54 9.59 -1.06
C LEU A 24 7.04 10.60 -0.02
N MET A 25 5.76 10.51 0.37
CA MET A 25 5.16 11.41 1.36
C MET A 25 5.72 11.19 2.77
N TYR A 26 6.18 9.97 3.06
CA TYR A 26 6.83 9.61 4.32
C TYR A 26 8.35 9.79 4.31
N ARG A 27 8.94 10.27 3.20
CA ARG A 27 10.38 10.50 3.05
C ARG A 27 10.60 12.00 2.81
N GLY A 28 10.69 12.78 3.88
CA GLY A 28 10.92 14.22 3.82
C GLY A 28 10.17 15.01 4.91
N PRO A 29 9.99 16.33 4.77
CA PRO A 29 9.41 17.20 5.80
C PRO A 29 7.96 16.86 6.16
N MET A 30 7.23 16.19 5.27
CA MET A 30 5.87 15.69 5.50
C MET A 30 5.82 14.53 6.52
N ALA A 31 6.90 13.77 6.66
CA ALA A 31 6.98 12.67 7.64
C ALA A 31 6.80 13.18 9.08
N ASN A 32 7.38 14.34 9.39
CA ASN A 32 7.21 14.99 10.70
C ASN A 32 5.77 15.46 10.93
N VAL A 33 5.07 15.93 9.89
CA VAL A 33 3.66 16.33 9.98
C VAL A 33 2.76 15.12 10.25
N LEU A 34 3.01 14.01 9.55
CA LEU A 34 2.31 12.75 9.74
C LEU A 34 2.58 12.14 11.12
N HIS A 35 3.83 12.18 11.58
CA HIS A 35 4.21 11.75 12.92
C HIS A 35 3.52 12.58 14.02
N ARG A 36 3.52 13.92 13.91
CA ARG A 36 2.78 14.80 14.84
C ARG A 36 1.27 14.52 14.89
N ARG A 37 0.70 13.97 13.81
CA ARG A 37 -0.70 13.56 13.73
C ARG A 37 -0.93 12.09 14.12
N TYR A 38 0.11 11.39 14.58
CA TYR A 38 0.09 9.96 14.88
C TYR A 38 -0.44 9.12 13.70
N VAL A 39 -0.02 9.43 12.47
CA VAL A 39 -0.41 8.67 11.28
C VAL A 39 0.78 7.85 10.82
N LEU A 40 0.68 6.53 10.73
CA LEU A 40 1.68 5.61 10.16
C LEU A 40 1.26 5.08 8.78
N LEU A 41 2.20 4.55 8.01
CA LEU A 41 1.88 3.79 6.80
C LEU A 41 1.96 2.29 7.09
N LEU A 42 0.83 1.60 6.97
CA LEU A 42 0.76 0.16 7.06
C LEU A 42 0.85 -0.44 5.66
N THR A 43 1.91 -1.19 5.39
CA THR A 43 2.00 -2.03 4.19
C THR A 43 1.54 -3.45 4.52
N THR A 44 0.49 -3.91 3.85
CA THR A 44 -0.09 -5.25 3.99
C THR A 44 0.01 -6.03 2.69
N VAL A 45 -0.01 -7.36 2.76
CA VAL A 45 -0.16 -8.22 1.58
C VAL A 45 -1.63 -8.57 1.40
N GLY A 46 -2.22 -8.19 0.26
CA GLY A 46 -3.65 -8.39 0.04
C GLY A 46 -4.02 -9.86 -0.13
N ARG A 47 -4.80 -10.41 0.80
CA ARG A 47 -5.22 -11.84 0.89
C ARG A 47 -5.62 -12.49 -0.44
N ARG A 48 -6.41 -11.81 -1.27
CA ARG A 48 -6.87 -12.36 -2.57
C ARG A 48 -5.90 -12.14 -3.73
N SER A 49 -5.05 -11.12 -3.63
CA SER A 49 -4.20 -10.68 -4.73
C SER A 49 -2.71 -11.02 -4.57
N GLY A 50 -2.27 -11.33 -3.34
CA GLY A 50 -0.87 -11.50 -2.99
C GLY A 50 -0.01 -10.23 -3.15
N GLN A 51 -0.63 -9.07 -3.39
CA GLN A 51 0.10 -7.84 -3.70
C GLN A 51 0.24 -6.93 -2.48
N PRO A 52 1.35 -6.19 -2.36
CA PRO A 52 1.50 -5.19 -1.32
C PRO A 52 0.52 -4.02 -1.53
N ARG A 53 -0.11 -3.58 -0.44
CA ARG A 53 -0.99 -2.43 -0.36
C ARG A 53 -0.55 -1.57 0.82
N THR A 54 -0.27 -0.30 0.57
CA THR A 54 0.13 0.65 1.60
C THR A 54 -1.03 1.59 1.88
N VAL A 55 -1.40 1.72 3.15
CA VAL A 55 -2.49 2.59 3.61
C VAL A 55 -2.03 3.43 4.80
N PRO A 56 -2.39 4.72 4.86
CA PRO A 56 -2.19 5.52 6.06
C PRO A 56 -3.19 5.09 7.14
N LEU A 57 -2.73 4.95 8.37
CA LEU A 57 -3.54 4.65 9.54
C LEU A 57 -3.16 5.59 10.67
N THR A 58 -4.16 6.14 11.35
CA THR A 58 -3.94 6.82 12.63
C THR A 58 -3.73 5.75 13.70
N TYR A 59 -2.77 5.96 14.58
CA TYR A 59 -2.48 5.09 15.72
C TYR A 59 -2.49 5.90 17.01
N MET A 60 -2.62 5.19 18.13
CA MET A 60 -2.41 5.76 19.46
C MET A 60 -1.15 5.12 20.04
N PRO A 61 -0.12 5.90 20.43
CA PRO A 61 1.00 5.34 21.16
C PRO A 61 0.50 4.91 22.54
N LEU A 62 0.68 3.64 22.88
CA LEU A 62 0.75 3.23 24.27
C LEU A 62 2.14 3.68 24.74
N GLY A 63 2.21 4.43 25.86
CA GLY A 63 3.47 4.96 26.38
C GLY A 63 4.54 3.89 26.54
N GLU A 64 5.80 4.33 26.67
CA GLU A 64 6.97 3.46 26.91
C GLU A 64 6.73 2.47 28.08
#